data_AF-A0A2G5LQI4-F1
#
_entry.id   AF-A0A2G5LQI4-F1
#
_cell.length_a   1.000
_cell.length_b   1.000
_cell.length_c   1.000
_cell.angle_alpha   90.00
_cell.angle_beta   90.00
_cell.angle_gamma   90.00
#
_symmetry.space_group_name_H-M   'P 1'
#
loop_
_entity.id
_entity.type
_entity.pdbx_description
1 polymer ?
#
loop_
_entity_poly.entity_id
_entity_poly.type
_entity_poly.pdbx_seq_one_letter_code
_entity_poly.pdbx_strand_id
1 'polypeptide(L)'
;MQLSTKFKSHKMQLAALNEVTTRTARNMEPFTGEDYYGNPIVRIELQGCGEGYIPNPEDLNNPIYDDDMNTIVAKFDRETKKLYTLFPVSDDQC
;
A
#
# COMPACT_ATOMS: atom_id res chain seq x y z
N MET A 1 -14.86 -3.53 -5.16
CA MET A 1 -14.05 -4.62 -5.74
C MET A 1 -12.82 -4.82 -4.86
N GLN A 2 -12.43 -6.07 -4.59
CA GLN A 2 -11.34 -6.36 -3.66
C GLN A 2 -10.04 -6.54 -4.44
N LEU A 3 -9.02 -5.74 -4.08
CA LEU A 3 -7.67 -5.91 -4.58
C LEU A 3 -7.04 -7.12 -3.92
N SER A 4 -6.32 -7.93 -4.70
CA SER A 4 -5.55 -9.06 -4.19
C SER A 4 -4.09 -8.84 -4.56
N THR A 5 -3.34 -8.24 -3.65
CA THR A 5 -1.94 -7.88 -3.86
C THR A 5 -1.07 -8.46 -2.75
N LYS A 6 0.19 -8.70 -3.07
CA LYS A 6 1.18 -9.19 -2.11
C LYS A 6 2.54 -8.58 -2.40
N PHE A 7 3.38 -8.47 -1.38
CA PHE A 7 4.78 -8.16 -1.57
C PHE A 7 5.49 -9.31 -2.30
N LYS A 8 6.43 -8.98 -3.19
CA LYS A 8 7.25 -10.00 -3.89
C LYS A 8 8.14 -10.81 -2.93
N SER A 9 8.45 -10.27 -1.75
CA SER A 9 9.17 -10.99 -0.70
C SER A 9 8.91 -10.44 0.70
N HIS A 10 9.13 -11.27 1.71
CA HIS A 10 9.12 -10.84 3.11
C HIS A 10 10.17 -9.76 3.41
N LYS A 11 11.31 -9.77 2.71
CA LYS A 11 12.33 -8.74 2.85
C LYS A 11 11.79 -7.37 2.43
N MET A 12 11.07 -7.30 1.33
CA MET A 12 10.44 -6.06 0.86
C MET A 12 9.33 -5.61 1.80
N GLN A 13 8.50 -6.54 2.28
CA GLN A 13 7.49 -6.24 3.29
C GLN A 13 8.12 -5.63 4.56
N LEU A 14 9.23 -6.20 5.06
CA LEU A 14 9.94 -5.67 6.22
C LEU A 14 10.54 -4.29 5.95
N ALA A 15 11.13 -4.08 4.77
CA ALA A 15 11.66 -2.77 4.38
C ALA A 15 10.54 -1.70 4.35
N ALA A 16 9.40 -2.05 3.77
CA ALA A 16 8.20 -1.23 3.74
C ALA A 16 7.66 -0.91 5.15
N LEU A 17 7.60 -1.91 6.05
CA LEU A 17 7.24 -1.70 7.45
C LEU A 17 8.15 -0.70 8.14
N ASN A 18 9.48 -0.89 8.03
CA ASN A 18 10.45 0.02 8.62
C ASN A 18 10.27 1.45 8.11
N GLU A 19 10.06 1.60 6.81
CA GLU A 19 9.88 2.90 6.17
C GLU A 19 8.65 3.63 6.71
N VAL A 20 7.51 2.94 6.89
CA VAL A 20 6.28 3.58 7.35
C VAL A 20 6.22 3.78 8.87
N THR A 21 6.85 2.92 9.68
CA THR A 21 6.75 3.00 11.15
C THR A 21 7.82 3.84 11.82
N THR A 22 8.93 4.17 11.14
CA THR A 22 10.06 4.92 11.73
C THR A 22 10.08 6.40 11.33
N ARG A 23 9.04 6.91 10.66
CA ARG A 23 9.00 8.27 10.10
C ARG A 23 9.23 9.36 11.15
N THR A 24 8.54 9.29 12.28
CA THR A 24 8.68 10.27 13.37
C THR A 24 10.08 10.24 14.00
N ALA A 25 10.65 9.05 14.18
CA ALA A 25 12.03 8.90 14.65
C ALA A 25 13.05 9.48 13.67
N ARG A 26 12.69 9.61 12.39
CA ARG A 26 13.48 10.24 11.33
C ARG A 26 13.12 11.72 11.10
N ASN A 27 12.35 12.36 12.00
CA ASN A 27 11.86 13.74 11.86
C ASN A 27 11.05 14.01 10.58
N MET A 28 10.30 12.99 10.11
CA MET A 28 9.38 13.12 8.99
C MET A 28 7.94 13.21 9.49
N GLU A 29 7.06 13.80 8.68
CA GLU A 29 5.62 13.74 8.92
C GLU A 29 5.14 12.28 9.06
N PRO A 30 4.37 11.94 10.11
CA PRO A 30 3.98 10.57 10.41
C PRO A 30 3.11 9.94 9.32
N PHE A 31 2.34 10.77 8.60
CA PHE A 31 1.40 10.36 7.56
C PHE A 31 1.62 11.20 6.30
N THR A 32 1.22 10.69 5.15
CA THR A 32 1.27 11.41 3.86
C THR A 32 -0.11 11.84 3.38
N GLY A 33 -1.17 11.46 4.09
CA GLY A 33 -2.55 11.79 3.76
C GLY A 33 -3.55 11.00 4.58
N GLU A 34 -4.79 10.97 4.11
CA GLU A 34 -5.90 10.21 4.67
C GLU A 34 -6.60 9.42 3.56
N ASP A 35 -7.19 8.26 3.89
CA ASP A 35 -8.07 7.54 2.98
C ASP A 35 -9.50 8.13 2.98
N TYR A 36 -10.38 7.61 2.12
CA TYR A 36 -11.76 8.07 1.98
C TYR A 36 -12.56 8.08 3.31
N TYR A 37 -12.16 7.25 4.28
CA TYR A 37 -12.82 7.14 5.59
C TYR A 37 -12.16 8.01 6.67
N GLY A 38 -11.15 8.82 6.31
CA GLY A 38 -10.39 9.65 7.23
C GLY A 38 -9.38 8.86 8.08
N ASN A 39 -9.02 7.64 7.66
CA ASN A 39 -7.92 6.92 8.30
C ASN A 39 -6.60 7.49 7.80
N PRO A 40 -5.64 7.83 8.68
CA PRO A 40 -4.32 8.26 8.24
C PRO A 40 -3.63 7.18 7.41
N ILE A 41 -2.92 7.60 6.38
CA ILE A 41 -2.16 6.70 5.51
C ILE A 41 -0.73 7.19 5.31
N VAL A 42 0.15 6.25 4.98
CA VAL A 42 1.43 6.54 4.34
C VAL A 42 1.41 5.88 2.96
N ARG A 43 1.48 6.70 1.91
CA ARG A 43 1.62 6.30 0.51
C ARG A 43 3.00 6.72 0.04
N ILE A 44 3.83 5.75 -0.37
CA ILE A 44 5.18 6.01 -0.87
C ILE A 44 5.50 5.10 -2.04
N GLU A 45 6.39 5.57 -2.89
CA GLU A 45 6.96 4.77 -3.97
C GLU A 45 8.02 3.80 -3.40
N LEU A 46 7.93 2.54 -3.82
CA LEU A 46 8.91 1.49 -3.59
C LEU A 46 8.91 0.60 -4.83
N GLN A 47 9.92 0.78 -5.69
CA GLN A 47 9.95 0.12 -6.99
C GLN A 47 9.94 -1.41 -6.88
N GLY A 48 9.13 -2.05 -7.74
CA GLY A 48 8.95 -3.49 -7.82
C GLY A 48 8.51 -4.14 -6.51
N CYS A 49 7.80 -3.42 -5.64
CA CYS A 49 7.49 -3.88 -4.28
C CYS A 49 6.50 -5.04 -4.24
N GLY A 50 5.60 -5.11 -5.23
CA GLY A 50 4.49 -6.04 -5.20
C GLY A 50 4.05 -6.53 -6.55
N GLU A 51 3.16 -7.50 -6.48
CA GLU A 51 2.43 -8.07 -7.59
C GLU A 51 1.02 -8.44 -7.13
N GLY A 52 0.09 -8.57 -8.07
CA GLY A 52 -1.28 -8.91 -7.74
C GLY A 52 -2.25 -8.74 -8.89
N TYR A 53 -3.53 -8.88 -8.56
CA TYR A 53 -4.62 -8.71 -9.50
C TYR A 53 -5.42 -7.45 -9.16
N ILE A 54 -5.66 -6.63 -10.17
CA ILE A 54 -6.55 -5.46 -10.10
C ILE A 54 -7.85 -5.73 -10.85
N PRO A 55 -8.97 -5.09 -10.44
CA PRO A 55 -10.23 -5.27 -11.12
C PRO A 55 -10.19 -4.76 -12.55
N ASN A 56 -10.79 -5.50 -13.46
CA ASN A 56 -11.00 -5.09 -14.83
C ASN A 56 -12.43 -4.55 -14.98
N PRO A 57 -12.64 -3.25 -15.23
CA PRO A 57 -13.97 -2.68 -15.37
C PRO A 57 -14.69 -3.14 -16.64
N GLU A 58 -13.96 -3.62 -17.65
CA GLU A 58 -14.53 -4.12 -18.90
C GLU A 58 -15.00 -5.58 -18.78
N ASP A 59 -14.33 -6.38 -17.94
CA ASP A 59 -14.70 -7.78 -17.68
C ASP A 59 -14.38 -8.21 -16.25
N LEU A 60 -15.42 -8.30 -15.41
CA LEU A 60 -15.30 -8.67 -14.00
C LEU A 60 -14.77 -10.09 -13.76
N ASN A 61 -14.79 -10.97 -14.77
CA ASN A 61 -14.28 -12.33 -14.66
C ASN A 61 -12.82 -12.44 -15.11
N ASN A 62 -12.24 -11.37 -15.68
CA ASN A 62 -10.88 -11.36 -16.20
C ASN A 62 -10.05 -10.22 -15.56
N PRO A 63 -9.65 -10.38 -14.28
CA PRO A 63 -8.84 -9.37 -13.60
C PRO A 63 -7.48 -9.20 -14.26
N ILE A 64 -6.94 -7.99 -14.21
CA ILE A 64 -5.63 -7.66 -14.79
C ILE A 64 -4.55 -8.03 -13.79
N TYR A 65 -3.60 -8.85 -14.21
CA TYR A 65 -2.40 -9.14 -13.43
C TYR A 65 -1.39 -8.01 -13.61
N ASP A 66 -0.97 -7.42 -12.50
CA ASP A 66 0.10 -6.42 -12.43
C ASP A 66 1.25 -7.03 -11.62
N ASP A 67 2.37 -7.27 -12.29
CA ASP A 67 3.58 -7.82 -11.70
C ASP A 67 4.62 -6.77 -11.34
N ASP A 68 4.34 -5.48 -11.50
CA ASP A 68 5.30 -4.40 -11.26
C ASP A 68 4.69 -3.21 -10.49
N MET A 69 4.10 -3.51 -9.34
CA MET A 69 3.57 -2.49 -8.44
C MET A 69 4.73 -1.70 -7.81
N ASN A 70 4.76 -0.38 -8.02
CA ASN A 70 5.82 0.50 -7.52
C ASN A 70 5.39 1.40 -6.35
N THR A 71 4.19 1.19 -5.80
CA THR A 71 3.67 1.98 -4.70
C THR A 71 3.24 1.08 -3.54
N ILE A 72 3.47 1.51 -2.30
CA ILE A 72 2.87 0.92 -1.11
C ILE A 72 1.91 1.88 -0.42
N VAL A 73 0.89 1.33 0.23
CA VAL A 73 -0.01 2.05 1.13
C VAL A 73 -0.04 1.35 2.47
N ALA A 74 0.31 2.09 3.53
CA ALA A 74 0.08 1.72 4.91
C ALA A 74 -1.14 2.46 5.44
N LYS A 75 -2.03 1.76 6.15
CA LYS A 75 -3.19 2.36 6.81
C LYS A 75 -3.07 2.24 8.32
N PHE A 76 -3.40 3.34 8.98
CA PHE A 76 -3.34 3.48 10.41
C PHE A 76 -4.74 3.71 10.96
N ASP A 77 -5.00 3.13 12.13
CA ASP A 77 -6.25 3.32 12.83
C ASP A 77 -6.46 4.81 13.16
N ARG A 78 -7.68 5.30 12.96
CA ARG A 78 -7.97 6.74 13.06
C ARG A 78 -7.72 7.30 14.45
N GLU A 79 -8.03 6.53 15.50
CA GLU A 79 -7.95 6.99 16.89
C GLU A 79 -6.58 6.68 17.50
N THR A 80 -6.19 5.42 17.46
CA THR A 80 -4.97 4.92 18.12
C THR A 80 -3.71 5.16 17.31
N LYS A 81 -3.84 5.52 16.02
CA LYS A 81 -2.73 5.72 15.08
C LYS A 81 -1.84 4.48 14.91
N LYS A 82 -2.35 3.29 15.28
CA LYS A 82 -1.64 2.02 15.11
C LYS A 82 -1.78 1.52 13.68
N LEU A 83 -0.67 1.06 13.11
CA LEU A 83 -0.67 0.37 11.82
C LEU A 83 -1.54 -0.90 11.92
N TYR A 84 -2.48 -1.08 11.00
CA TYR A 84 -3.29 -2.30 10.94
C TYR A 84 -3.18 -3.02 9.59
N THR A 85 -2.73 -2.35 8.53
CA THR A 85 -2.43 -3.01 7.26
C THR A 85 -1.40 -2.22 6.44
N LEU A 86 -0.67 -2.94 5.60
CA LEU A 86 0.32 -2.43 4.68
C LEU A 86 0.33 -3.34 3.45
N PHE A 87 0.19 -2.77 2.26
CA PHE A 87 0.08 -3.54 1.02
C PHE A 87 0.62 -2.74 -0.18
N PRO A 88 1.15 -3.42 -1.20
CA PRO A 88 1.45 -2.79 -2.48
C PRO A 88 0.17 -2.46 -3.23
N VAL A 89 0.20 -1.39 -4.00
CA VAL A 89 -0.89 -0.95 -4.87
C VAL A 89 -0.36 -0.76 -6.28
N SER A 90 -1.18 -1.16 -7.26
CA SER A 90 -0.92 -0.91 -8.66
C SER A 90 -0.92 0.59 -8.94
N ASP A 91 -0.06 1.03 -9.86
CA ASP A 91 -0.06 2.39 -10.38
C ASP A 91 -1.18 2.61 -11.40
N ASP A 92 -1.73 1.53 -11.96
CA ASP A 92 -2.85 1.54 -12.90
C ASP A 92 -4.23 1.67 -12.22
N GLN A 93 -4.26 1.93 -10.91
CA GLN A 93 -5.50 2.24 -10.17
C GLN A 93 -6.06 3.59 -10.64
N CYS A 94 -6.99 3.54 -11.60
CA CYS A 94 -7.85 4.66 -12.00
C CYS A 94 -9.05 4.84 -11.05
#